data_AF-A0A5N6XVY5-F1
#
_entry.id   AF-A0A5N6XVY5-F1
#
_cell.length_a   1.000
_cell.length_b   1.000
_cell.length_c   1.000
_cell.angle_alpha   90.00
_cell.angle_beta   90.00
_cell.angle_gamma   90.00
#
_symmetry.space_group_name_H-M   'P 1'
#
loop_
_entity.id
_entity.type
_entity.pdbx_description
1 polymer ?
#
loop_
_entity_poly.entity_id
_entity_poly.type
_entity_poly.pdbx_seq_one_letter_code
_entity_poly.pdbx_strand_id
1 'polypeptide(L)'
;MAPAAPFNPPSADLPGKPFVPEWVPPPVTKEKHNFAELKSIDLSLLDSEDPAVVDDLVQQVKVAIRDDGFLFLENYGVSLEQLHRQFALAQYLYNNISEEDKERLLFHPDSGKWSGYKHPYGFKRHRGAPDGIEQFNWYKPDWEDINRVPTCLHPFMDEIEAFSNYLTKSVNRRLLTVLSRVLELPDDYLWENVQSHGSPTGEGYFRHALFRPVQKQTQEASKGLRMHGHTDFGLTTLLFSVPISCLQIWGRDEQWYYVPYKPGALVINIGDTLEIVSGGHFKATRHRVFRPPADQLNEERLSLVLFNSSIGDLRMAPAQDSKLIQREGCVEEQGVYKEFKKLTSQGKLVPTNRQWREIQIATCTDPTDTVNNRVGAHQVLIDGKVMHQREYMGVKVVLPDDEEHNQTLEQYQQQGSQTYTAPVLTLRKRAHVIISGRPCQISEISKIGTNIHLVAQDIFTGRTLSDDIESTQSVEIPNVRRNEYSLVNIDEGFLNLMTQEGATNDDVKVPDGELGDQIRTDFDAGKDLIITVLSAMGEEQAISGKEATKGY
;
A
#
# COMPACT_ATOMS: atom_id res chain seq x y z
N MET A 1 11.48 18.98 -26.08
CA MET A 1 12.05 19.44 -24.80
C MET A 1 13.56 19.40 -24.89
N ALA A 2 14.28 20.21 -24.12
CA ALA A 2 15.73 20.03 -23.98
C ALA A 2 16.01 18.72 -23.20
N PRO A 3 17.11 18.00 -23.48
CA PRO A 3 17.49 16.81 -22.72
C PRO A 3 17.61 17.14 -21.23
N ALA A 4 17.39 16.16 -20.35
CA ALA A 4 17.65 16.38 -18.93
C ALA A 4 19.13 16.68 -18.70
N ALA A 5 19.42 17.91 -18.28
CA ALA A 5 20.72 18.21 -17.71
C ALA A 5 20.90 17.37 -16.43
N PRO A 6 22.06 16.73 -16.23
CA PRO A 6 22.33 16.04 -14.97
C PRO A 6 22.28 17.02 -13.80
N PHE A 7 21.92 16.52 -12.62
CA PHE A 7 21.93 17.30 -11.40
C PHE A 7 23.36 17.72 -11.06
N ASN A 8 23.57 19.02 -10.92
CA ASN A 8 24.83 19.61 -10.52
C ASN A 8 24.67 20.31 -9.16
N PRO A 9 24.95 19.62 -8.04
CA PRO A 9 24.75 20.17 -6.70
C PRO A 9 25.75 21.29 -6.39
N PRO A 10 25.41 22.19 -5.46
CA PRO A 10 26.40 23.03 -4.79
C PRO A 10 27.49 22.17 -4.14
N SER A 11 28.71 22.70 -4.03
CA SER A 11 29.81 21.97 -3.40
C SER A 11 29.53 21.68 -1.92
N ALA A 12 29.78 20.45 -1.49
CA ALA A 12 29.69 20.03 -0.10
C ALA A 12 30.78 20.68 0.78
N ASP A 13 31.88 21.13 0.17
CA ASP A 13 33.08 21.64 0.86
C ASP A 13 33.17 23.18 0.86
N LEU A 14 32.05 23.87 0.68
CA LEU A 14 32.02 25.33 0.76
C LEU A 14 32.44 25.81 2.16
N PRO A 15 33.19 26.93 2.29
CA PRO A 15 33.61 27.47 3.58
C PRO A 15 32.43 27.69 4.53
N GLY A 16 32.58 27.22 5.77
CA GLY A 16 31.56 27.38 6.83
C GLY A 16 30.59 26.21 6.98
N LYS A 17 30.63 25.20 6.10
CA LYS A 17 29.85 23.97 6.25
C LYS A 17 30.49 23.04 7.30
N PRO A 18 29.75 22.59 8.34
CA PRO A 18 30.22 21.55 9.25
C PRO A 18 30.49 20.22 8.53
N PHE A 19 31.34 19.39 9.13
CA PHE A 19 31.52 18.02 8.68
C PHE A 19 30.22 17.21 8.83
N VAL A 20 29.87 16.47 7.79
CA VAL A 20 28.72 15.57 7.76
C VAL A 20 29.23 14.16 7.45
N PRO A 21 29.06 13.19 8.38
CA PRO A 21 29.42 11.80 8.12
C PRO A 21 28.71 11.25 6.89
N GLU A 22 29.38 10.39 6.13
CA GLU A 22 28.75 9.69 5.02
C GLU A 22 27.59 8.82 5.51
N TRP A 23 26.50 8.78 4.75
CA TRP A 23 25.41 7.86 5.02
C TRP A 23 25.80 6.47 4.54
N VAL A 24 25.82 5.52 5.47
CA VAL A 24 26.02 4.10 5.16
C VAL A 24 24.63 3.45 5.01
N PRO A 25 24.25 2.97 3.81
CA PRO A 25 22.97 2.31 3.62
C PRO A 25 22.89 1.05 4.51
N PRO A 26 21.76 0.80 5.19
CA PRO A 26 21.58 -0.42 5.96
C PRO A 26 21.52 -1.67 5.05
N PRO A 27 21.74 -2.87 5.60
CA PRO A 27 21.73 -4.10 4.82
C PRO A 27 20.36 -4.35 4.18
N VAL A 28 20.37 -4.79 2.92
CA VAL A 28 19.18 -5.26 2.20
C VAL A 28 18.69 -6.55 2.84
N THR A 29 17.37 -6.73 2.93
CA THR A 29 16.77 -7.96 3.44
C THR A 29 17.18 -9.16 2.57
N LYS A 30 17.34 -10.31 3.22
CA LYS A 30 17.53 -11.62 2.58
C LYS A 30 16.19 -12.24 2.16
N GLU A 31 15.08 -11.65 2.59
CA GLU A 31 13.74 -12.08 2.23
C GLU A 31 13.48 -11.87 0.73
N LYS A 32 12.82 -12.84 0.10
CA LYS A 32 12.54 -12.82 -1.35
C LYS A 32 11.07 -13.01 -1.71
N HIS A 33 10.22 -13.40 -0.75
CA HIS A 33 8.79 -13.60 -1.01
C HIS A 33 7.97 -12.33 -0.70
N ASN A 34 6.75 -12.26 -1.24
CA ASN A 34 5.78 -11.19 -1.02
C ASN A 34 6.27 -9.77 -1.43
N PHE A 35 7.01 -9.69 -2.53
CA PHE A 35 7.38 -8.42 -3.17
C PHE A 35 6.56 -8.18 -4.42
N ALA A 36 6.21 -6.91 -4.67
CA ALA A 36 5.52 -6.50 -5.88
C ALA A 36 6.47 -6.52 -7.09
N GLU A 37 5.95 -6.91 -8.25
CA GLU A 37 6.64 -6.79 -9.52
C GLU A 37 6.34 -5.43 -10.15
N LEU A 38 7.21 -4.45 -9.91
CA LEU A 38 7.04 -3.10 -10.44
C LEU A 38 7.86 -2.86 -11.70
N LYS A 39 7.24 -2.24 -12.70
CA LYS A 39 7.92 -1.82 -13.92
C LYS A 39 8.95 -0.73 -13.62
N SER A 40 10.09 -0.81 -14.32
CA SER A 40 11.13 0.20 -14.28
C SER A 40 11.09 1.03 -15.55
N ILE A 41 11.10 2.34 -15.38
CA ILE A 41 10.96 3.34 -16.44
C ILE A 41 12.25 4.15 -16.48
N ASP A 42 12.92 4.11 -17.63
CA ASP A 42 14.07 4.95 -17.91
C ASP A 42 13.60 6.32 -18.42
N LEU A 43 13.74 7.36 -17.58
CA LEU A 43 13.29 8.71 -17.95
C LEU A 43 14.18 9.34 -19.03
N SER A 44 15.41 8.90 -19.21
CA SER A 44 16.32 9.45 -20.24
C SER A 44 15.84 9.14 -21.66
N LEU A 45 15.04 8.09 -21.84
CA LEU A 45 14.46 7.73 -23.14
C LEU A 45 13.53 8.82 -23.71
N LEU A 46 12.99 9.71 -22.87
CA LEU A 46 12.20 10.86 -23.31
C LEU A 46 13.02 11.84 -24.17
N ASP A 47 14.35 11.81 -24.06
CA ASP A 47 15.27 12.69 -24.78
C ASP A 47 15.72 12.11 -26.13
N SER A 48 15.22 10.91 -26.50
CA SER A 48 15.52 10.26 -27.77
C SER A 48 15.04 11.10 -28.96
N GLU A 49 15.87 11.22 -30.00
CA GLU A 49 15.48 11.82 -31.28
C GLU A 49 14.56 10.92 -32.10
N ASP A 50 14.55 9.61 -31.82
CA ASP A 50 13.64 8.64 -32.45
C ASP A 50 12.26 8.65 -31.76
N PRO A 51 11.19 9.08 -32.46
CA PRO A 51 9.85 9.11 -31.90
C PRO A 51 9.34 7.73 -31.45
N ALA A 52 9.78 6.64 -32.09
CA ALA A 52 9.34 5.30 -31.75
C ALA A 52 9.80 4.89 -30.34
N VAL A 53 11.00 5.33 -29.94
CA VAL A 53 11.53 5.10 -28.58
C VAL A 53 10.69 5.85 -27.54
N VAL A 54 10.32 7.09 -27.84
CA VAL A 54 9.51 7.91 -26.92
C VAL A 54 8.07 7.38 -26.84
N ASP A 55 7.51 6.92 -27.95
CA ASP A 55 6.18 6.31 -27.98
C ASP A 55 6.16 4.99 -27.18
N ASP A 56 7.18 4.15 -27.31
CA ASP A 56 7.31 2.94 -26.50
C ASP A 56 7.41 3.26 -25.01
N LEU A 57 8.21 4.26 -24.62
CA LEU A 57 8.25 4.77 -23.23
C LEU A 57 6.85 5.17 -22.74
N VAL A 58 6.09 5.94 -23.54
CA VAL A 58 4.73 6.36 -23.19
C VAL A 58 3.81 5.15 -23.02
N GLN A 59 3.90 4.12 -23.87
CA GLN A 59 3.11 2.90 -23.72
C GLN A 59 3.49 2.09 -22.47
N GLN A 60 4.79 1.96 -22.18
CA GLN A 60 5.25 1.29 -20.96
C GLN A 60 4.71 1.97 -19.70
N VAL A 61 4.78 3.31 -19.66
CA VAL A 61 4.22 4.12 -18.56
C VAL A 61 2.71 3.98 -18.48
N LYS A 62 1.99 4.03 -19.61
CA LYS A 62 0.53 3.82 -19.66
C LYS A 62 0.12 2.51 -19.01
N VAL A 63 0.84 1.42 -19.29
CA VAL A 63 0.56 0.11 -18.68
C VAL A 63 0.89 0.14 -17.18
N ALA A 64 2.08 0.62 -16.78
CA ALA A 64 2.50 0.64 -15.38
C ALA A 64 1.54 1.42 -14.46
N ILE A 65 1.14 2.62 -14.86
CA ILE A 65 0.27 3.49 -14.03
C ILE A 65 -1.18 3.01 -14.01
N ARG A 66 -1.63 2.28 -15.04
CA ARG A 66 -2.96 1.66 -15.06
C ARG A 66 -2.96 0.39 -14.22
N ASP A 67 -1.87 -0.37 -14.26
CA ASP A 67 -1.82 -1.66 -13.61
C ASP A 67 -1.58 -1.56 -12.12
N ASP A 68 -0.50 -0.87 -11.76
CA ASP A 68 0.05 -0.84 -10.43
C ASP A 68 -0.07 0.52 -9.77
N GLY A 69 -0.16 1.61 -10.56
CA GLY A 69 -0.13 2.98 -10.02
C GLY A 69 1.20 3.33 -9.32
N PHE A 70 2.17 2.41 -9.39
CA PHE A 70 3.52 2.48 -8.86
C PHE A 70 4.51 2.04 -9.95
N LEU A 71 5.68 2.67 -9.98
CA LEU A 71 6.77 2.28 -10.87
C LEU A 71 8.12 2.70 -10.29
N PHE A 72 9.20 2.05 -10.74
CA PHE A 72 10.54 2.58 -10.55
C PHE A 72 10.87 3.57 -11.67
N LEU A 73 11.49 4.69 -11.32
CA LEU A 73 12.01 5.67 -12.26
C LEU A 73 13.53 5.74 -12.12
N GLU A 74 14.21 5.57 -13.25
CA GLU A 74 15.66 5.48 -13.36
C GLU A 74 16.21 6.53 -14.33
N ASN A 75 17.52 6.73 -14.31
CA ASN A 75 18.23 7.62 -15.24
C ASN A 75 17.61 9.03 -15.32
N TYR A 76 17.18 9.55 -14.16
CA TYR A 76 16.57 10.88 -14.01
C TYR A 76 17.60 11.98 -13.70
N GLY A 77 18.89 11.67 -13.83
CA GLY A 77 20.00 12.62 -13.77
C GLY A 77 20.57 12.89 -12.38
N VAL A 78 20.19 12.15 -11.34
CA VAL A 78 20.85 12.15 -10.02
C VAL A 78 21.67 10.87 -9.88
N SER A 79 22.95 11.00 -9.52
CA SER A 79 23.81 9.85 -9.22
C SER A 79 23.56 9.28 -7.82
N LEU A 80 23.93 8.02 -7.60
CA LEU A 80 23.80 7.37 -6.29
C LEU A 80 24.57 8.10 -5.19
N GLU A 81 25.75 8.65 -5.51
CA GLU A 81 26.58 9.43 -4.58
C GLU A 81 25.88 10.74 -4.16
N GLN A 82 25.33 11.48 -5.13
CA GLN A 82 24.55 12.69 -4.85
C GLN A 82 23.31 12.38 -4.00
N LEU A 83 22.67 11.24 -4.23
CA LEU A 83 21.56 10.77 -3.41
C LEU A 83 22.01 10.42 -1.98
N HIS A 84 23.10 9.67 -1.82
CA HIS A 84 23.67 9.35 -0.50
C HIS A 84 24.04 10.61 0.28
N ARG A 85 24.52 11.66 -0.39
CA ARG A 85 24.76 12.97 0.23
C ARG A 85 23.47 13.55 0.84
N GLN A 86 22.34 13.45 0.16
CA GLN A 86 21.05 13.93 0.71
C GLN A 86 20.59 13.08 1.90
N PHE A 87 20.81 11.75 1.87
CA PHE A 87 20.57 10.91 3.04
C PHE A 87 21.50 11.24 4.21
N ALA A 88 22.75 11.61 3.94
CA ALA A 88 23.71 12.04 4.97
C ALA A 88 23.24 13.33 5.67
N LEU A 89 22.73 14.30 4.91
CA LEU A 89 22.13 15.52 5.47
C LEU A 89 20.87 15.23 6.29
N ALA A 90 20.03 14.29 5.83
CA ALA A 90 18.85 13.86 6.58
C ALA A 90 19.22 13.12 7.88
N GLN A 91 20.25 12.27 7.86
CA GLN A 91 20.76 11.62 9.08
C GLN A 91 21.40 12.64 10.03
N TYR A 92 22.16 13.60 9.49
CA TYR A 92 22.75 14.70 10.24
C TYR A 92 21.69 15.50 10.99
N LEU A 93 20.56 15.80 10.34
CA LEU A 93 19.41 16.45 11.00
C LEU A 93 19.01 15.72 12.28
N TYR A 94 18.65 14.44 12.21
CA TYR A 94 18.12 13.72 13.37
C TYR A 94 19.16 13.50 14.48
N ASN A 95 20.44 13.45 14.11
CA ASN A 95 21.53 13.35 15.07
C ASN A 95 21.84 14.67 15.80
N ASN A 96 21.50 15.82 15.21
CA ASN A 96 21.95 17.14 15.68
C ASN A 96 20.83 18.14 15.97
N ILE A 97 19.56 17.83 15.67
CA ILE A 97 18.43 18.73 15.97
C ILE A 97 18.27 18.91 17.49
N SER A 98 18.26 20.17 17.94
CA SER A 98 18.15 20.53 19.35
C SER A 98 16.72 20.39 19.87
N GLU A 99 16.54 20.25 21.18
CA GLU A 99 15.19 20.28 21.79
C GLU A 99 14.47 21.62 21.56
N GLU A 100 15.22 22.73 21.54
CA GLU A 100 14.68 24.07 21.21
C GLU A 100 14.10 24.09 19.78
N ASP A 101 14.83 23.53 18.80
CA ASP A 101 14.35 23.44 17.42
C ASP A 101 13.14 22.50 17.33
N LYS A 102 13.14 21.36 18.04
CA LYS A 102 12.00 20.44 18.08
C LYS A 102 10.74 21.09 18.61
N GLU A 103 10.85 21.95 19.63
CA GLU A 103 9.73 22.69 20.20
C GLU A 103 9.26 23.82 19.26
N ARG A 104 10.19 24.66 18.81
CA ARG A 104 9.94 25.79 17.90
C ARG A 104 9.29 25.35 16.59
N LEU A 105 9.73 24.22 16.05
CA LEU A 105 9.32 23.70 14.75
C LEU A 105 8.24 22.63 14.85
N LEU A 106 7.70 22.36 16.04
CA LEU A 106 6.72 21.29 16.22
C LEU A 106 5.55 21.47 15.25
N PHE A 107 5.22 20.40 14.52
CA PHE A 107 4.17 20.36 13.50
C PHE A 107 2.76 20.64 14.06
N HIS A 108 1.88 21.17 13.22
CA HIS A 108 0.48 21.48 13.55
C HIS A 108 -0.49 20.80 12.56
N PRO A 109 -0.67 19.47 12.61
CA PRO A 109 -1.50 18.74 11.66
C PRO A 109 -2.99 19.15 11.67
N ASP A 110 -3.51 19.66 12.79
CA ASP A 110 -4.89 20.17 12.87
C ASP A 110 -5.12 21.39 11.95
N SER A 111 -4.05 22.05 11.49
CA SER A 111 -4.10 23.09 10.45
C SER A 111 -4.24 22.55 9.02
N GLY A 112 -4.28 21.23 8.86
CA GLY A 112 -4.31 20.55 7.56
C GLY A 112 -2.95 20.47 6.87
N LYS A 113 -1.84 20.64 7.60
CA LYS A 113 -0.48 20.61 7.05
C LYS A 113 0.47 19.82 7.95
N TRP A 114 1.42 19.11 7.32
CA TRP A 114 2.50 18.40 8.01
C TRP A 114 3.76 19.23 8.27
N SER A 115 3.73 20.53 8.00
CA SER A 115 4.89 21.45 8.04
C SER A 115 5.62 21.39 9.40
N GLY A 116 6.95 21.38 9.33
CA GLY A 116 7.83 21.33 10.50
C GLY A 116 8.17 19.92 10.99
N TYR A 117 8.53 19.83 12.27
CA TYR A 117 9.00 18.64 12.96
C TYR A 117 7.87 17.82 13.57
N LYS A 118 7.75 16.54 13.20
CA LYS A 118 6.92 15.52 13.86
C LYS A 118 7.75 14.76 14.90
N HIS A 119 7.24 14.68 16.12
CA HIS A 119 7.82 13.87 17.20
C HIS A 119 7.44 12.37 17.10
N PRO A 120 8.16 11.45 17.78
CA PRO A 120 7.96 9.99 17.65
C PRO A 120 6.80 9.41 18.50
N TYR A 121 5.71 10.18 18.67
CA TYR A 121 4.57 9.87 19.53
C TYR A 121 3.23 10.09 18.82
N GLY A 122 3.06 9.46 17.66
CA GLY A 122 1.87 9.58 16.83
C GLY A 122 1.89 10.78 15.88
N PHE A 123 0.81 10.90 15.11
CA PHE A 123 0.59 11.89 14.04
C PHE A 123 -0.25 13.09 14.50
N LYS A 124 -0.46 13.25 15.81
CA LYS A 124 -1.07 14.43 16.42
C LYS A 124 0.00 15.35 17.03
N ARG A 125 -0.34 16.64 17.17
CA ARG A 125 0.55 17.62 17.81
C ARG A 125 0.86 17.26 19.26
N HIS A 126 -0.11 16.68 19.95
CA HIS A 126 0.07 16.17 21.31
C HIS A 126 0.61 14.75 21.25
N ARG A 127 1.47 14.41 22.22
CA ARG A 127 2.11 13.09 22.28
C ARG A 127 1.08 12.01 22.61
N GLY A 128 0.90 11.05 21.70
CA GLY A 128 0.16 9.82 21.90
C GLY A 128 1.09 8.65 22.25
N ALA A 129 0.72 7.45 21.81
CA ALA A 129 1.58 6.27 21.94
C ALA A 129 2.88 6.44 21.11
N PRO A 130 4.03 5.93 21.58
CA PRO A 130 5.27 5.98 20.81
C PRO A 130 5.14 5.22 19.49
N ASP A 131 5.36 5.88 18.36
CA ASP A 131 5.35 5.28 17.02
C ASP A 131 6.77 5.13 16.42
N GLY A 132 7.77 5.74 17.07
CA GLY A 132 9.16 5.71 16.64
C GLY A 132 9.43 6.42 15.30
N ILE A 133 8.54 7.33 14.86
CA ILE A 133 8.64 8.02 13.57
C ILE A 133 8.91 9.51 13.82
N GLU A 134 10.10 9.98 13.46
CA GLU A 134 10.40 11.40 13.38
C GLU A 134 10.32 11.88 11.93
N GLN A 135 9.79 13.08 11.71
CA GLN A 135 9.73 13.68 10.37
C GLN A 135 10.10 15.14 10.43
N PHE A 136 10.70 15.64 9.35
CA PHE A 136 10.75 17.06 9.09
C PHE A 136 10.22 17.32 7.68
N ASN A 137 9.28 18.25 7.56
CA ASN A 137 8.61 18.55 6.30
C ASN A 137 8.79 20.01 5.93
N TRP A 138 9.33 20.27 4.74
CA TRP A 138 9.42 21.61 4.16
C TRP A 138 8.24 21.87 3.24
N TYR A 139 7.34 22.75 3.67
CA TYR A 139 6.36 23.41 2.82
C TYR A 139 6.91 24.74 2.33
N LYS A 140 6.24 25.36 1.35
CA LYS A 140 6.62 26.68 0.81
C LYS A 140 7.12 27.69 1.88
N PRO A 141 6.42 27.94 2.99
CA PRO A 141 6.91 28.89 4.00
C PRO A 141 8.20 28.48 4.70
N ASP A 142 8.47 27.17 4.81
CA ASP A 142 9.68 26.65 5.45
C ASP A 142 10.93 26.83 4.57
N TRP A 143 10.73 26.98 3.24
CA TRP A 143 11.78 27.37 2.31
C TRP A 143 12.05 28.88 2.30
N GLU A 144 11.02 29.68 2.57
CA GLU A 144 11.07 31.15 2.48
C GLU A 144 11.58 31.81 3.78
N ASP A 145 11.54 31.11 4.92
CA ASP A 145 11.98 31.60 6.22
C ASP A 145 12.91 30.60 6.91
N ILE A 146 14.19 30.97 7.03
CA ILE A 146 15.21 30.14 7.70
C ILE A 146 14.88 29.85 9.17
N ASN A 147 14.08 30.71 9.82
CA ASN A 147 13.58 30.48 11.19
C ASN A 147 12.48 29.41 11.26
N ARG A 148 12.15 28.77 10.14
CA ARG A 148 11.28 27.60 10.07
C ARG A 148 12.04 26.32 9.74
N VAL A 149 13.37 26.39 9.73
CA VAL A 149 14.27 25.26 9.49
C VAL A 149 15.08 24.96 10.76
N PRO A 150 15.45 23.69 11.02
CA PRO A 150 16.38 23.33 12.09
C PRO A 150 17.72 24.04 11.89
N THR A 151 18.22 24.64 12.96
CA THR A 151 19.43 25.45 12.96
C THR A 151 20.65 24.65 12.50
N CYS A 152 20.70 23.36 12.84
CA CYS A 152 21.75 22.45 12.38
C CYS A 152 21.80 22.26 10.85
N LEU A 153 20.71 22.53 10.13
CA LEU A 153 20.65 22.42 8.67
C LEU A 153 20.90 23.73 7.93
N HIS A 154 20.92 24.88 8.60
CA HIS A 154 21.11 26.19 7.95
C HIS A 154 22.33 26.22 7.00
N PRO A 155 23.50 25.65 7.34
CA PRO A 155 24.65 25.66 6.43
C PRO A 155 24.49 24.84 5.15
N PHE A 156 23.48 23.95 5.07
CA PHE A 156 23.30 22.99 3.99
C PHE A 156 22.02 23.24 3.17
N MET A 157 21.31 24.34 3.44
CA MET A 157 20.06 24.65 2.76
C MET A 157 20.25 24.88 1.26
N ASP A 158 21.43 25.34 0.83
CA ASP A 158 21.78 25.43 -0.60
C ASP A 158 21.72 24.06 -1.30
N GLU A 159 22.27 23.01 -0.68
CA GLU A 159 22.25 21.64 -1.20
C GLU A 159 20.84 21.05 -1.23
N ILE A 160 20.10 21.18 -0.12
CA ILE A 160 18.75 20.62 0.04
C ILE A 160 17.75 21.32 -0.90
N GLU A 161 17.83 22.64 -1.01
CA GLU A 161 16.97 23.43 -1.89
C GLU A 161 17.29 23.18 -3.37
N ALA A 162 18.58 23.10 -3.74
CA ALA A 162 18.98 22.78 -5.11
C ALA A 162 18.50 21.38 -5.54
N PHE A 163 18.61 20.41 -4.64
CA PHE A 163 18.12 19.05 -4.87
C PHE A 163 16.60 19.03 -5.07
N SER A 164 15.84 19.63 -4.16
CA SER A 164 14.38 19.72 -4.26
C SER A 164 13.92 20.45 -5.53
N ASN A 165 14.60 21.56 -5.88
CA ASN A 165 14.34 22.30 -7.12
C ASN A 165 14.57 21.44 -8.37
N TYR A 166 15.66 20.68 -8.41
CA TYR A 166 15.96 19.79 -9.53
C TYR A 166 14.88 18.71 -9.69
N LEU A 167 14.49 18.06 -8.59
CA LEU A 167 13.43 17.05 -8.61
C LEU A 167 12.09 17.64 -9.09
N THR A 168 11.70 18.83 -8.65
CA THR A 168 10.42 19.44 -9.07
C THR A 168 10.48 19.96 -10.52
N LYS A 169 11.51 20.73 -10.87
CA LYS A 169 11.55 21.47 -12.16
C LYS A 169 12.08 20.65 -13.32
N SER A 170 12.87 19.61 -13.07
CA SER A 170 13.40 18.69 -14.08
C SER A 170 12.65 17.36 -14.05
N VAL A 171 12.80 16.59 -12.96
CA VAL A 171 12.31 15.20 -12.91
C VAL A 171 10.79 15.12 -12.97
N ASN A 172 10.09 15.81 -12.06
CA ASN A 172 8.63 15.79 -12.01
C ASN A 172 8.01 16.43 -13.26
N ARG A 173 8.55 17.54 -13.77
CA ARG A 173 8.06 18.15 -15.01
C ARG A 173 8.13 17.17 -16.19
N ARG A 174 9.26 16.49 -16.39
CA ARG A 174 9.43 15.48 -17.45
C ARG A 174 8.49 14.29 -17.24
N LEU A 175 8.32 13.82 -16.01
CA LEU A 175 7.33 12.79 -15.69
C LEU A 175 5.90 13.24 -16.04
N LEU A 176 5.52 14.46 -15.68
CA LEU A 176 4.22 15.04 -16.06
C LEU A 176 4.07 15.20 -17.58
N THR A 177 5.15 15.39 -18.33
CA THR A 177 5.10 15.34 -19.79
C THR A 177 4.76 13.96 -20.32
N VAL A 178 5.42 12.92 -19.82
CA VAL A 178 5.08 11.54 -20.22
C VAL A 178 3.63 11.24 -19.87
N LEU A 179 3.16 11.63 -18.68
CA LEU A 179 1.77 11.45 -18.27
C LEU A 179 0.78 12.27 -19.12
N SER A 180 1.13 13.49 -19.52
CA SER A 180 0.30 14.28 -20.45
C SER A 180 0.18 13.59 -21.81
N ARG A 181 1.27 13.01 -22.32
CA ARG A 181 1.27 12.22 -23.56
C ARG A 181 0.45 10.94 -23.45
N VAL A 182 0.47 10.25 -22.30
CA VAL A 182 -0.41 9.09 -22.06
C VAL A 182 -1.89 9.50 -22.22
N LEU A 183 -2.26 10.68 -21.73
CA LEU A 183 -3.61 11.24 -21.89
C LEU A 183 -3.85 11.86 -23.27
N GLU A 184 -2.88 11.79 -24.18
CA GLU A 184 -2.94 12.42 -25.51
C GLU A 184 -3.22 13.94 -25.44
N LEU A 185 -2.69 14.58 -24.40
CA LEU A 185 -2.71 16.02 -24.16
C LEU A 185 -1.40 16.67 -24.65
N PRO A 186 -1.36 18.01 -24.79
CA PRO A 186 -0.10 18.74 -25.00
C PRO A 186 0.95 18.40 -23.92
N ASP A 187 2.22 18.36 -24.31
CA ASP A 187 3.35 17.93 -23.45
C ASP A 187 3.38 18.58 -22.07
N ASP A 188 3.15 19.89 -21.97
CA ASP A 188 3.22 20.61 -20.70
C ASP A 188 1.84 20.77 -20.02
N TYR A 189 0.77 20.10 -20.52
CA TYR A 189 -0.60 20.32 -20.03
C TYR A 189 -0.73 20.12 -18.51
N LEU A 190 -0.28 18.99 -17.97
CA LEU A 190 -0.37 18.72 -16.53
C LEU A 190 0.52 19.66 -15.70
N TRP A 191 1.65 20.09 -16.26
CA TRP A 191 2.54 21.05 -15.61
C TRP A 191 1.88 22.43 -15.52
N GLU A 192 1.29 22.93 -16.61
CA GLU A 192 0.74 24.29 -16.69
C GLU A 192 -0.65 24.42 -16.03
N ASN A 193 -1.50 23.40 -16.15
CA ASN A 193 -2.92 23.51 -15.80
C ASN A 193 -3.28 22.83 -14.47
N VAL A 194 -2.41 21.97 -13.94
CA VAL A 194 -2.73 21.11 -12.79
C VAL A 194 -1.72 21.27 -11.67
N GLN A 195 -0.43 21.12 -11.95
CA GLN A 195 0.65 21.24 -10.96
C GLN A 195 0.66 22.62 -10.30
N SER A 196 0.81 22.65 -8.97
CA SER A 196 1.05 23.92 -8.28
C SER A 196 2.47 24.42 -8.53
N HIS A 197 2.62 25.74 -8.63
CA HIS A 197 3.90 26.39 -8.83
C HIS A 197 4.36 27.16 -7.59
N GLY A 198 5.67 27.40 -7.53
CA GLY A 198 6.36 27.99 -6.39
C GLY A 198 7.61 27.19 -6.09
N SER A 199 8.70 27.89 -5.79
CA SER A 199 9.97 27.24 -5.49
C SER A 199 10.03 26.81 -4.02
N PRO A 200 10.64 25.66 -3.69
CA PRO A 200 10.97 24.53 -4.57
C PRO A 200 9.77 23.60 -4.84
N THR A 201 8.78 23.54 -3.94
CA THR A 201 7.78 22.45 -3.91
C THR A 201 6.34 22.87 -4.28
N GLY A 202 6.10 24.13 -4.62
CA GLY A 202 4.74 24.66 -4.83
C GLY A 202 3.86 24.52 -3.59
N GLU A 203 2.65 23.97 -3.74
CA GLU A 203 1.79 23.56 -2.62
C GLU A 203 2.08 22.14 -2.10
N GLY A 204 3.06 21.46 -2.72
CA GLY A 204 3.62 20.21 -2.22
C GLY A 204 4.63 20.42 -1.09
N TYR A 205 5.31 19.35 -0.70
CA TYR A 205 6.30 19.39 0.38
C TYR A 205 7.38 18.31 0.22
N PHE A 206 8.56 18.60 0.77
CA PHE A 206 9.66 17.64 0.87
C PHE A 206 9.71 17.10 2.30
N ARG A 207 9.95 15.79 2.45
CA ARG A 207 9.94 15.09 3.73
C ARG A 207 11.23 14.33 3.92
N HIS A 208 11.86 14.55 5.08
CA HIS A 208 12.72 13.56 5.70
C HIS A 208 11.90 12.79 6.73
N ALA A 209 12.04 11.47 6.77
CA ALA A 209 11.37 10.62 7.75
C ALA A 209 12.32 9.52 8.25
N LEU A 210 12.54 9.49 9.56
CA LEU A 210 13.32 8.47 10.23
C LEU A 210 12.38 7.57 11.04
N PHE A 211 12.34 6.30 10.65
CA PHE A 211 11.59 5.25 11.35
C PHE A 211 12.58 4.44 12.18
N ARG A 212 12.46 4.54 13.50
CA ARG A 212 13.23 3.71 14.43
C ARG A 212 12.52 2.42 14.75
N PRO A 213 13.24 1.37 15.19
CA PRO A 213 12.63 0.21 15.82
C PRO A 213 11.68 0.63 16.93
N VAL A 214 10.48 0.04 16.95
CA VAL A 214 9.46 0.33 17.95
C VAL A 214 9.47 -0.72 19.04
N GLN A 215 9.03 -0.31 20.23
CA GLN A 215 8.89 -1.24 21.35
C GLN A 215 7.84 -2.31 21.04
N LYS A 216 8.05 -3.51 21.60
CA LYS A 216 7.17 -4.67 21.40
C LYS A 216 5.69 -4.35 21.68
N GLN A 217 5.41 -3.57 22.73
CA GLN A 217 4.05 -3.16 23.07
C GLN A 217 3.36 -2.35 21.96
N THR A 218 4.07 -1.38 21.35
CA THR A 218 3.53 -0.63 20.21
C THR A 218 3.33 -1.54 19.01
N GLN A 219 4.28 -2.43 18.74
CA GLN A 219 4.20 -3.38 17.63
C GLN A 219 2.98 -4.31 17.77
N GLU A 220 2.73 -4.83 18.97
CA GLU A 220 1.56 -5.66 19.27
C GLU A 220 0.25 -4.84 19.13
N ALA A 221 0.19 -3.65 19.71
CA ALA A 221 -1.00 -2.79 19.66
C ALA A 221 -1.37 -2.34 18.23
N SER A 222 -0.37 -2.13 17.37
CA SER A 222 -0.55 -1.76 15.96
C SER A 222 -0.57 -2.96 15.01
N LYS A 223 -0.41 -4.19 15.52
CA LYS A 223 -0.25 -5.41 14.72
C LYS A 223 0.87 -5.30 13.66
N GLY A 224 1.92 -4.55 13.96
CA GLY A 224 3.06 -4.29 13.07
C GLY A 224 2.87 -3.13 12.09
N LEU A 225 1.70 -2.49 12.05
CA LEU A 225 1.45 -1.33 11.22
C LEU A 225 2.17 -0.09 11.73
N ARG A 226 2.91 0.59 10.85
CA ARG A 226 3.61 1.86 11.16
C ARG A 226 2.84 3.07 10.65
N MET A 227 2.17 2.94 9.50
CA MET A 227 1.27 3.94 8.92
C MET A 227 0.15 3.22 8.19
N HIS A 228 -1.11 3.63 8.42
CA HIS A 228 -2.30 3.07 7.75
C HIS A 228 -2.19 3.06 6.23
N GLY A 229 -2.92 2.11 5.62
CA GLY A 229 -3.25 2.18 4.20
C GLY A 229 -3.84 3.55 3.85
N HIS A 230 -3.32 4.18 2.81
CA HIS A 230 -3.82 5.44 2.25
C HIS A 230 -3.45 5.55 0.76
N THR A 231 -4.05 6.53 0.09
CA THR A 231 -3.57 7.06 -1.19
C THR A 231 -3.00 8.46 -0.95
N ASP A 232 -2.06 8.88 -1.79
CA ASP A 232 -1.53 10.25 -1.70
C ASP A 232 -2.53 11.23 -2.32
N PHE A 233 -2.71 12.39 -1.70
CA PHE A 233 -3.73 13.36 -2.14
C PHE A 233 -3.32 14.16 -3.39
N GLY A 234 -2.02 14.22 -3.66
CA GLY A 234 -1.39 15.11 -4.64
C GLY A 234 -1.43 14.58 -6.08
N LEU A 235 -0.39 14.91 -6.84
CA LEU A 235 -0.19 14.48 -8.22
C LEU A 235 0.75 13.28 -8.27
N THR A 236 2.02 13.51 -7.98
CA THR A 236 3.08 12.51 -8.01
C THR A 236 3.86 12.56 -6.71
N THR A 237 4.23 11.39 -6.23
CA THR A 237 5.14 11.24 -5.09
C THR A 237 6.43 10.63 -5.61
N LEU A 238 7.54 11.31 -5.34
CA LEU A 238 8.90 10.88 -5.67
C LEU A 238 9.53 10.39 -4.37
N LEU A 239 9.40 9.10 -4.10
CA LEU A 239 10.00 8.43 -2.96
C LEU A 239 11.33 7.81 -3.39
N PHE A 240 12.41 8.07 -2.68
CA PHE A 240 13.67 7.37 -2.96
C PHE A 240 13.58 5.92 -2.49
N SER A 241 14.02 4.98 -3.34
CA SER A 241 14.10 3.57 -2.96
C SER A 241 15.17 3.39 -1.87
N VAL A 242 14.82 2.69 -0.80
CA VAL A 242 15.68 2.51 0.38
C VAL A 242 15.80 1.02 0.75
N PRO A 243 16.93 0.58 1.35
CA PRO A 243 17.17 -0.84 1.61
C PRO A 243 16.20 -1.51 2.59
N ILE A 244 15.60 -0.74 3.51
CA ILE A 244 14.67 -1.28 4.51
C ILE A 244 13.27 -1.40 3.92
N SER A 245 12.81 -2.65 3.81
CA SER A 245 11.52 -3.02 3.21
C SER A 245 10.36 -2.82 4.16
N CYS A 246 9.77 -1.62 4.19
CA CYS A 246 8.56 -1.34 4.99
C CYS A 246 7.36 -0.90 4.15
N LEU A 247 7.59 -0.32 2.98
CA LEU A 247 6.52 0.16 2.12
C LEU A 247 5.81 -1.05 1.51
N GLN A 248 4.48 -1.11 1.65
CA GLN A 248 3.64 -2.08 0.99
C GLN A 248 2.61 -1.40 0.09
N ILE A 249 2.29 -2.02 -1.04
CA ILE A 249 1.24 -1.59 -1.98
C ILE A 249 0.14 -2.64 -2.06
N TRP A 250 -1.08 -2.18 -2.34
CA TRP A 250 -2.25 -3.04 -2.51
C TRP A 250 -2.34 -3.59 -3.93
N GLY A 251 -2.16 -4.89 -4.06
CA GLY A 251 -2.27 -5.65 -5.30
C GLY A 251 -3.69 -5.72 -5.86
N ARG A 252 -3.79 -6.15 -7.11
CA ARG A 252 -5.07 -6.35 -7.82
C ARG A 252 -5.87 -7.54 -7.29
N ASP A 253 -5.17 -8.48 -6.70
CA ASP A 253 -5.67 -9.64 -5.98
C ASP A 253 -6.10 -9.31 -4.54
N GLU A 254 -6.11 -8.02 -4.19
CA GLU A 254 -6.47 -7.53 -2.87
C GLU A 254 -5.53 -8.02 -1.76
N GLN A 255 -4.22 -8.05 -2.02
CA GLN A 255 -3.19 -8.41 -1.04
C GLN A 255 -2.12 -7.30 -0.90
N TRP A 256 -1.42 -7.28 0.24
CA TRP A 256 -0.33 -6.33 0.51
C TRP A 256 1.03 -6.90 0.12
N TYR A 257 1.72 -6.23 -0.81
CA TYR A 257 3.06 -6.61 -1.28
C TYR A 257 4.10 -5.58 -0.90
N TYR A 258 5.27 -6.01 -0.44
CA TYR A 258 6.40 -5.10 -0.23
C TYR A 258 6.92 -4.52 -1.55
N VAL A 259 7.28 -3.25 -1.54
CA VAL A 259 7.99 -2.63 -2.67
C VAL A 259 9.46 -3.06 -2.61
N PRO A 260 10.02 -3.68 -3.67
CA PRO A 260 11.40 -4.14 -3.64
C PRO A 260 12.39 -2.96 -3.59
N TYR A 261 13.58 -3.21 -3.05
CA TYR A 261 14.64 -2.21 -3.06
C TYR A 261 15.34 -2.18 -4.42
N LYS A 262 15.47 -0.98 -5.00
CA LYS A 262 16.19 -0.74 -6.25
C LYS A 262 17.15 0.44 -6.07
N PRO A 263 18.45 0.20 -5.82
CA PRO A 263 19.42 1.25 -5.53
C PRO A 263 19.42 2.39 -6.56
N GLY A 264 19.32 3.63 -6.09
CA GLY A 264 19.34 4.83 -6.94
C GLY A 264 18.03 5.14 -7.67
N ALA A 265 17.06 4.23 -7.71
CA ALA A 265 15.77 4.48 -8.32
C ALA A 265 14.84 5.31 -7.43
N LEU A 266 13.92 6.03 -8.06
CA LEU A 266 12.74 6.59 -7.40
C LEU A 266 11.59 5.59 -7.49
N VAL A 267 10.92 5.33 -6.38
CA VAL A 267 9.58 4.75 -6.35
C VAL A 267 8.60 5.88 -6.61
N ILE A 268 7.94 5.85 -7.77
CA ILE A 268 6.93 6.83 -8.16
C ILE A 268 5.55 6.24 -7.89
N ASN A 269 4.68 7.02 -7.27
CA ASN A 269 3.26 6.72 -7.24
C ASN A 269 2.41 7.93 -7.62
N ILE A 270 1.21 7.61 -8.13
CA ILE A 270 0.22 8.59 -8.55
C ILE A 270 -0.74 8.87 -7.38
N GLY A 271 -1.11 10.14 -7.20
CA GLY A 271 -2.07 10.57 -6.19
C GLY A 271 -3.48 10.78 -6.73
N ASP A 272 -4.43 10.96 -5.82
CA ASP A 272 -5.87 11.10 -6.09
C ASP A 272 -6.18 12.19 -7.11
N THR A 273 -5.43 13.30 -7.12
CA THR A 273 -5.68 14.38 -8.09
C THR A 273 -5.48 13.88 -9.51
N LEU A 274 -4.40 13.14 -9.76
CA LEU A 274 -4.12 12.62 -11.10
C LEU A 274 -5.07 11.47 -11.47
N GLU A 275 -5.52 10.66 -10.50
CA GLU A 275 -6.60 9.70 -10.75
C GLU A 275 -7.88 10.41 -11.24
N ILE A 276 -8.28 11.51 -10.60
CA ILE A 276 -9.48 12.27 -11.00
C ILE A 276 -9.27 13.00 -12.34
N VAL A 277 -8.14 13.69 -12.51
CA VAL A 277 -7.83 14.46 -13.74
C VAL A 277 -7.69 13.56 -14.96
N SER A 278 -7.17 12.35 -14.79
CA SER A 278 -7.09 11.34 -15.86
C SER A 278 -8.42 10.66 -16.15
N GLY A 279 -9.50 10.98 -15.44
CA GLY A 279 -10.79 10.29 -15.58
C GLY A 279 -10.71 8.82 -15.17
N GLY A 280 -9.89 8.49 -14.17
CA GLY A 280 -9.67 7.13 -13.67
C GLY A 280 -8.70 6.28 -14.50
N HIS A 281 -8.09 6.82 -15.57
CA HIS A 281 -7.09 6.08 -16.35
C HIS A 281 -5.79 5.84 -15.58
N PHE A 282 -5.46 6.70 -14.61
CA PHE A 282 -4.33 6.53 -13.70
C PHE A 282 -4.83 6.03 -12.35
N LYS A 283 -4.19 4.98 -11.82
CA LYS A 283 -4.57 4.39 -10.53
C LYS A 283 -3.81 5.06 -9.40
N ALA A 284 -4.53 5.68 -8.45
CA ALA A 284 -3.95 6.07 -7.17
C ALA A 284 -3.90 4.83 -6.27
N THR A 285 -2.74 4.17 -6.22
CA THR A 285 -2.62 2.90 -5.51
C THR A 285 -2.47 3.09 -4.01
N ARG A 286 -3.27 2.31 -3.29
CA ARG A 286 -3.24 2.25 -1.83
C ARG A 286 -1.90 1.68 -1.39
N HIS A 287 -1.29 2.34 -0.43
CA HIS A 287 -0.01 1.94 0.13
C HIS A 287 0.02 2.20 1.64
N ARG A 288 0.87 1.46 2.34
CA ARG A 288 1.03 1.56 3.80
C ARG A 288 2.49 1.40 4.19
N VAL A 289 2.81 1.70 5.45
CA VAL A 289 4.11 1.36 6.03
C VAL A 289 3.88 0.29 7.06
N PHE A 290 4.43 -0.90 6.82
CA PHE A 290 4.35 -2.05 7.71
C PHE A 290 5.71 -2.32 8.37
N ARG A 291 5.75 -3.21 9.36
CA ARG A 291 7.02 -3.65 9.95
C ARG A 291 7.92 -4.26 8.87
N PRO A 292 9.24 -4.09 8.99
CA PRO A 292 10.15 -4.73 8.05
C PRO A 292 10.20 -6.25 8.25
N PRO A 293 10.77 -6.98 7.28
CA PRO A 293 11.15 -8.38 7.43
C PRO A 293 11.97 -8.65 8.70
N ALA A 294 11.98 -9.90 9.16
CA ALA A 294 12.55 -10.29 10.45
C ALA A 294 14.03 -9.91 10.60
N ASP A 295 14.80 -9.97 9.51
CA ASP A 295 16.22 -9.65 9.46
C ASP A 295 16.53 -8.14 9.45
N GLN A 296 15.50 -7.30 9.39
CA GLN A 296 15.60 -5.83 9.39
C GLN A 296 14.85 -5.19 10.58
N LEU A 297 14.27 -5.96 11.50
CA LEU A 297 13.46 -5.44 12.62
C LEU A 297 14.18 -4.45 13.54
N ASN A 298 15.51 -4.56 13.63
CA ASN A 298 16.34 -3.73 14.50
C ASN A 298 17.02 -2.58 13.75
N GLU A 299 16.75 -2.43 12.45
CA GLU A 299 17.36 -1.41 11.62
C GLU A 299 16.51 -0.13 11.59
N GLU A 300 17.18 1.02 11.46
CA GLU A 300 16.50 2.29 11.18
C GLU A 300 16.21 2.42 9.68
N ARG A 301 15.00 2.91 9.35
CA ARG A 301 14.64 3.27 7.98
C ARG A 301 14.60 4.78 7.85
N LEU A 302 15.60 5.35 7.18
CA LEU A 302 15.60 6.75 6.75
C LEU A 302 15.00 6.85 5.34
N SER A 303 14.10 7.79 5.13
CA SER A 303 13.34 7.97 3.88
C SER A 303 13.30 9.43 3.49
N LEU A 304 13.54 9.72 2.22
CA LEU A 304 13.35 11.04 1.62
C LEU A 304 12.18 10.96 0.63
N VAL A 305 11.29 11.93 0.65
CA VAL A 305 10.09 11.93 -0.21
C VAL A 305 9.76 13.33 -0.66
N LEU A 306 9.56 13.54 -1.97
CA LEU A 306 9.00 14.77 -2.52
C LEU A 306 7.57 14.53 -2.98
N PHE A 307 6.62 15.20 -2.32
CA PHE A 307 5.21 15.16 -2.68
C PHE A 307 4.87 16.36 -3.55
N ASN A 308 4.55 16.14 -4.83
CA ASN A 308 4.09 17.20 -5.72
C ASN A 308 2.57 17.34 -5.64
N SER A 309 2.08 18.56 -5.44
CA SER A 309 0.64 18.85 -5.28
C SER A 309 0.13 19.70 -6.45
N SER A 310 -1.17 19.62 -6.71
CA SER A 310 -1.85 20.49 -7.67
C SER A 310 -2.15 21.88 -7.11
N ILE A 311 -2.60 22.78 -7.97
CA ILE A 311 -3.12 24.10 -7.57
C ILE A 311 -4.18 23.90 -6.50
N GLY A 312 -4.04 24.53 -5.33
CA GLY A 312 -4.89 24.22 -4.17
C GLY A 312 -6.37 24.45 -4.43
N ASP A 313 -6.71 25.50 -5.17
CA ASP A 313 -8.10 25.85 -5.49
C ASP A 313 -8.65 25.11 -6.72
N LEU A 314 -7.84 24.21 -7.32
CA LEU A 314 -8.29 23.34 -8.39
C LEU A 314 -9.43 22.45 -7.90
N ARG A 315 -10.60 22.61 -8.52
CA ARG A 315 -11.70 21.67 -8.38
C ARG A 315 -11.43 20.50 -9.31
N MET A 316 -11.00 19.39 -8.73
CA MET A 316 -10.51 18.23 -9.47
C MET A 316 -11.63 17.64 -10.33
N ALA A 317 -11.39 17.56 -11.64
CA ALA A 317 -12.30 17.01 -12.63
C ALA A 317 -11.50 16.42 -13.80
N PRO A 318 -12.07 15.47 -14.58
CA PRO A 318 -11.39 14.90 -15.74
C PRO A 318 -11.01 15.96 -16.76
N ALA A 319 -9.80 15.85 -17.33
CA ALA A 319 -9.31 16.71 -18.40
C ALA A 319 -10.07 16.43 -19.71
N GLN A 320 -11.15 17.17 -19.93
CA GLN A 320 -12.06 16.97 -21.09
C GLN A 320 -11.36 17.12 -22.45
N ASP A 321 -10.25 17.86 -22.51
CA ASP A 321 -9.45 18.05 -23.73
C ASP A 321 -8.64 16.80 -24.13
N SER A 322 -8.55 15.80 -23.25
CA SER A 322 -7.82 14.55 -23.50
C SER A 322 -8.50 13.73 -24.60
N LYS A 323 -7.78 13.48 -25.70
CA LYS A 323 -8.27 12.62 -26.78
C LYS A 323 -8.46 11.17 -26.33
N LEU A 324 -7.64 10.71 -25.38
CA LEU A 324 -7.82 9.41 -24.73
C LEU A 324 -9.18 9.34 -24.04
N ILE A 325 -9.50 10.30 -23.18
CA ILE A 325 -10.76 10.33 -22.42
C ILE A 325 -11.96 10.49 -23.37
N GLN A 326 -11.85 11.34 -24.40
CA GLN A 326 -12.91 11.51 -25.41
C GLN A 326 -13.19 10.21 -26.17
N ARG A 327 -12.15 9.42 -26.46
CA ARG A 327 -12.26 8.17 -27.22
C ARG A 327 -12.71 6.99 -26.36
N GLU A 328 -12.13 6.83 -25.18
CA GLU A 328 -12.29 5.63 -24.33
C GLU A 328 -13.28 5.85 -23.18
N GLY A 329 -13.69 7.10 -22.93
CA GLY A 329 -14.47 7.46 -21.75
C GLY A 329 -13.63 7.46 -20.48
N CYS A 330 -14.28 7.65 -19.33
CA CYS A 330 -13.67 7.55 -18.02
C CYS A 330 -13.76 6.11 -17.46
N VAL A 331 -12.81 5.74 -16.59
CA VAL A 331 -12.82 4.45 -15.88
C VAL A 331 -13.65 4.59 -14.60
N GLU A 332 -14.93 4.28 -14.72
CA GLU A 332 -15.96 4.65 -13.73
C GLU A 332 -15.83 4.00 -12.34
N GLU A 333 -15.19 2.85 -12.28
CA GLU A 333 -15.02 2.07 -11.05
C GLU A 333 -13.71 2.40 -10.32
N GLN A 334 -12.92 3.35 -10.84
CA GLN A 334 -11.60 3.64 -10.32
C GLN A 334 -11.67 4.42 -8.99
N GLY A 335 -11.06 3.83 -7.96
CA GLY A 335 -10.68 4.46 -6.69
C GLY A 335 -11.65 5.51 -6.15
N VAL A 336 -11.12 6.69 -5.84
CA VAL A 336 -11.90 7.82 -5.32
C VAL A 336 -12.63 8.57 -6.43
N TYR A 337 -12.17 8.46 -7.69
CA TYR A 337 -12.84 9.03 -8.85
C TYR A 337 -14.32 8.61 -8.94
N LYS A 338 -14.62 7.34 -8.67
CA LYS A 338 -16.00 6.81 -8.61
C LYS A 338 -16.93 7.65 -7.71
N GLU A 339 -16.51 7.97 -6.50
CA GLU A 339 -17.31 8.74 -5.56
C GLU A 339 -17.39 10.22 -5.94
N PHE A 340 -16.32 10.80 -6.51
CA PHE A 340 -16.35 12.16 -7.08
C PHE A 340 -17.38 12.28 -8.20
N LYS A 341 -17.41 11.32 -9.12
CA LYS A 341 -18.39 11.32 -10.21
C LYS A 341 -19.82 11.21 -9.69
N LYS A 342 -20.05 10.29 -8.75
CA LYS A 342 -21.38 10.10 -8.14
C LYS A 342 -21.90 11.37 -7.46
N LEU A 343 -21.04 12.14 -6.81
CA LEU A 343 -21.44 13.43 -6.22
C LEU A 343 -21.71 14.49 -7.29
N THR A 344 -20.83 14.62 -8.27
CA THR A 344 -21.01 15.60 -9.36
C THR A 344 -22.26 15.31 -10.20
N SER A 345 -22.60 14.04 -10.46
CA SER A 345 -23.84 13.66 -11.16
C SER A 345 -25.11 14.00 -10.37
N GLN A 346 -25.00 14.19 -9.06
CA GLN A 346 -26.07 14.67 -8.19
C GLN A 346 -26.12 16.20 -8.07
N GLY A 347 -25.27 16.92 -8.83
CA GLY A 347 -25.13 18.37 -8.74
C GLY A 347 -24.44 18.85 -7.45
N LYS A 348 -23.78 17.96 -6.71
CA LYS A 348 -23.04 18.32 -5.50
C LYS A 348 -21.64 18.79 -5.83
N LEU A 349 -21.14 19.74 -5.04
CA LEU A 349 -19.77 20.21 -5.13
C LEU A 349 -18.81 19.15 -4.56
N VAL A 350 -17.77 18.82 -5.32
CA VAL A 350 -16.63 18.04 -4.86
C VAL A 350 -15.56 18.95 -4.24
N PRO A 351 -14.72 18.45 -3.31
CA PRO A 351 -13.67 19.24 -2.69
C PRO A 351 -12.64 19.76 -3.72
N THR A 352 -12.09 20.95 -3.45
CA THR A 352 -10.84 21.39 -4.08
C THR A 352 -9.66 20.56 -3.57
N ASN A 353 -8.51 20.57 -4.26
CA ASN A 353 -7.34 19.83 -3.78
C ASN A 353 -6.89 20.28 -2.37
N ARG A 354 -6.93 21.59 -2.10
CA ARG A 354 -6.62 22.15 -0.77
C ARG A 354 -7.54 21.56 0.30
N GLN A 355 -8.85 21.59 0.07
CA GLN A 355 -9.83 21.02 1.00
C GLN A 355 -9.62 19.51 1.19
N TRP A 356 -9.38 18.78 0.09
CA TRP A 356 -9.14 17.33 0.09
C TRP A 356 -7.91 16.95 0.92
N ARG A 357 -6.82 17.69 0.76
CA ARG A 357 -5.57 17.51 1.52
C ARG A 357 -5.76 17.89 2.99
N GLU A 358 -6.26 19.10 3.27
CA GLU A 358 -6.29 19.66 4.62
C GLU A 358 -7.22 18.87 5.54
N ILE A 359 -8.39 18.41 5.06
CA ILE A 359 -9.32 17.62 5.86
C ILE A 359 -8.73 16.24 6.21
N GLN A 360 -8.04 15.60 5.28
CA GLN A 360 -7.44 14.28 5.51
C GLN A 360 -6.28 14.35 6.51
N ILE A 361 -5.47 15.41 6.42
CA ILE A 361 -4.39 15.65 7.37
C ILE A 361 -4.94 15.96 8.77
N ALA A 362 -5.89 16.89 8.89
CA ALA A 362 -6.43 17.28 10.19
C ALA A 362 -7.15 16.12 10.91
N THR A 363 -7.78 15.24 10.15
CA THR A 363 -8.57 14.12 10.70
C THR A 363 -7.80 12.81 10.80
N CYS A 364 -6.52 12.76 10.44
CA CYS A 364 -5.71 11.53 10.48
C CYS A 364 -5.84 10.79 11.84
N THR A 365 -5.74 9.46 11.84
CA THR A 365 -5.66 8.67 13.07
C THR A 365 -4.36 7.89 13.11
N ASP A 366 -3.96 7.51 14.32
CA ASP A 366 -2.81 6.66 14.55
C ASP A 366 -3.21 5.17 14.44
N PRO A 367 -2.29 4.29 14.00
CA PRO A 367 -2.46 2.83 14.05
C PRO A 367 -2.91 2.31 15.41
N THR A 368 -2.47 2.95 16.50
CA THR A 368 -2.78 2.57 17.87
C THR A 368 -4.05 3.21 18.43
N ASP A 369 -4.85 3.90 17.62
CA ASP A 369 -6.08 4.58 18.06
C ASP A 369 -7.22 3.58 18.31
N THR A 370 -7.43 3.19 19.56
CA THR A 370 -8.46 2.22 19.96
C THR A 370 -9.89 2.77 19.94
N VAL A 371 -10.06 4.09 19.85
CA VAL A 371 -11.39 4.74 19.85
C VAL A 371 -11.97 4.73 18.43
N ASN A 372 -11.13 5.08 17.46
CA ASN A 372 -11.54 5.24 16.07
C ASN A 372 -11.32 3.98 15.23
N ASN A 373 -10.27 3.18 15.51
CA ASN A 373 -9.97 1.94 14.78
C ASN A 373 -10.82 0.79 15.35
N ARG A 374 -12.15 0.90 15.20
CA ARG A 374 -13.12 -0.15 15.54
C ARG A 374 -14.34 -0.12 14.63
N VAL A 375 -14.96 -1.27 14.47
CA VAL A 375 -16.21 -1.40 13.69
C VAL A 375 -17.31 -0.52 14.29
N GLY A 376 -17.94 0.30 13.45
CA GLY A 376 -18.96 1.28 13.85
C GLY A 376 -18.40 2.68 14.15
N ALA A 377 -17.07 2.86 14.14
CA ALA A 377 -16.41 4.16 14.10
C ALA A 377 -15.80 4.40 12.71
N HIS A 378 -14.47 4.32 12.56
CA HIS A 378 -13.81 4.44 11.25
C HIS A 378 -13.61 3.11 10.54
N GLN A 379 -14.09 1.99 11.11
CA GLN A 379 -14.11 0.70 10.42
C GLN A 379 -15.53 0.23 10.15
N VAL A 380 -15.72 -0.44 9.02
CA VAL A 380 -16.98 -1.02 8.55
C VAL A 380 -16.72 -2.43 8.02
N LEU A 381 -17.74 -3.29 8.03
CA LEU A 381 -17.67 -4.60 7.40
C LEU A 381 -18.23 -4.51 5.98
N ILE A 382 -17.40 -4.81 4.98
CA ILE A 382 -17.79 -4.87 3.56
C ILE A 382 -17.37 -6.25 3.05
N ASP A 383 -18.33 -7.03 2.55
CA ASP A 383 -18.13 -8.43 2.14
C ASP A 383 -17.49 -9.30 3.24
N GLY A 384 -17.70 -8.87 4.49
CA GLY A 384 -17.13 -9.38 5.74
C GLY A 384 -15.62 -9.35 5.86
N LYS A 385 -14.97 -8.46 5.10
CA LYS A 385 -13.67 -7.90 5.45
C LYS A 385 -13.89 -6.62 6.26
N VAL A 386 -13.06 -6.39 7.27
CA VAL A 386 -13.02 -5.08 7.94
C VAL A 386 -12.35 -4.11 6.97
N MET A 387 -12.94 -2.94 6.79
CA MET A 387 -12.44 -1.87 5.95
C MET A 387 -12.43 -0.59 6.75
N HIS A 388 -11.37 0.20 6.62
CA HIS A 388 -11.39 1.58 7.06
C HIS A 388 -12.27 2.40 6.12
N GLN A 389 -13.28 3.10 6.67
CA GLN A 389 -14.13 4.00 5.92
C GLN A 389 -14.14 5.38 6.55
N ARG A 390 -13.91 6.38 5.71
CA ARG A 390 -13.99 7.80 6.07
C ARG A 390 -14.79 8.57 5.05
N GLU A 391 -15.35 9.70 5.47
CA GLU A 391 -16.11 10.57 4.57
C GLU A 391 -15.59 12.00 4.66
N TYR A 392 -15.24 12.56 3.52
CA TYR A 392 -14.68 13.90 3.39
C TYR A 392 -15.53 14.71 2.42
N MET A 393 -16.26 15.70 2.94
CA MET A 393 -17.17 16.53 2.13
C MET A 393 -18.15 15.69 1.26
N GLY A 394 -18.64 14.57 1.80
CA GLY A 394 -19.55 13.66 1.09
C GLY A 394 -18.85 12.58 0.26
N VAL A 395 -17.54 12.66 0.03
CA VAL A 395 -16.76 11.64 -0.68
C VAL A 395 -16.39 10.54 0.31
N LYS A 396 -16.82 9.31 0.03
CA LYS A 396 -16.46 8.15 0.83
C LYS A 396 -15.13 7.57 0.37
N VAL A 397 -14.19 7.43 1.30
CA VAL A 397 -12.91 6.75 1.08
C VAL A 397 -12.96 5.45 1.87
N VAL A 398 -12.86 4.33 1.15
CA VAL A 398 -12.86 2.99 1.71
C VAL A 398 -11.51 2.35 1.41
N LEU A 399 -10.84 1.85 2.44
CA LEU A 399 -9.52 1.26 2.42
C LEU A 399 -9.57 -0.08 3.15
N PRO A 400 -8.83 -1.10 2.70
CA PRO A 400 -8.77 -2.38 3.42
C PRO A 400 -8.23 -2.13 4.83
N ASP A 401 -8.86 -2.75 5.82
CA ASP A 401 -8.31 -2.73 7.17
C ASP A 401 -7.03 -3.56 7.21
N ASP A 402 -6.15 -3.21 8.13
CA ASP A 402 -4.76 -3.62 8.10
C ASP A 402 -4.50 -5.08 8.55
N GLU A 403 -5.56 -5.90 8.69
CA GLU A 403 -5.55 -7.25 9.29
C GLU A 403 -5.09 -8.42 8.41
N GLU A 404 -4.70 -8.22 7.14
CA GLU A 404 -4.19 -9.33 6.32
C GLU A 404 -2.65 -9.46 6.37
N HIS A 405 -2.17 -9.99 7.50
CA HIS A 405 -1.22 -11.12 7.54
C HIS A 405 -1.36 -11.81 8.91
N ASN A 406 -2.13 -12.92 8.89
CA ASN A 406 -2.63 -13.75 9.99
C ASN A 406 -3.71 -13.11 10.88
N GLN A 407 -4.92 -12.99 10.34
CA GLN A 407 -6.17 -13.04 11.11
C GLN A 407 -7.37 -13.31 10.18
N THR A 408 -7.46 -14.54 9.65
CA THR A 408 -8.77 -15.23 9.65
C THR A 408 -9.36 -15.12 11.07
N LEU A 409 -10.67 -15.28 11.23
CA LEU A 409 -11.45 -15.31 12.50
C LEU A 409 -10.90 -16.25 13.61
N GLU A 410 -9.71 -16.80 13.42
CA GLU A 410 -8.87 -17.62 14.26
C GLU A 410 -8.27 -16.92 15.50
N GLN A 411 -8.40 -15.61 15.73
CA GLN A 411 -7.99 -15.03 17.03
C GLN A 411 -9.11 -14.93 18.09
N TYR A 412 -10.28 -15.50 17.82
CA TYR A 412 -11.12 -16.07 18.88
C TYR A 412 -10.79 -17.54 19.18
N GLN A 413 -9.65 -18.06 18.69
CA GLN A 413 -9.13 -19.36 19.14
C GLN A 413 -8.65 -19.25 20.59
N GLN A 414 -9.49 -19.72 21.50
CA GLN A 414 -8.97 -20.60 22.52
C GLN A 414 -8.24 -21.73 21.77
N GLN A 415 -6.92 -21.82 21.95
CA GLN A 415 -6.11 -22.94 21.46
C GLN A 415 -6.86 -24.25 21.75
N GLY A 416 -7.31 -24.93 20.69
CA GLY A 416 -7.94 -26.25 20.76
C GLY A 416 -9.43 -26.34 20.38
N SER A 417 -10.14 -25.24 20.11
CA SER A 417 -11.55 -25.34 19.69
C SER A 417 -11.70 -25.61 18.18
N GLN A 418 -12.45 -26.65 17.81
CA GLN A 418 -12.75 -26.99 16.41
C GLN A 418 -13.82 -26.07 15.77
N THR A 419 -14.51 -25.28 16.60
CA THR A 419 -15.65 -24.45 16.22
C THR A 419 -15.64 -23.13 17.00
N TYR A 420 -16.40 -22.14 16.54
CA TYR A 420 -16.70 -20.91 17.28
C TYR A 420 -18.14 -20.45 17.00
N THR A 421 -18.66 -19.50 17.77
CA THR A 421 -20.05 -19.04 17.66
C THR A 421 -20.14 -17.63 17.07
N ALA A 422 -21.10 -17.36 16.18
CA ALA A 422 -21.38 -16.03 15.65
C ALA A 422 -22.89 -15.78 15.44
N PRO A 423 -23.39 -14.53 15.51
CA PRO A 423 -24.81 -14.24 15.26
C PRO A 423 -25.25 -14.65 13.84
N VAL A 424 -26.42 -15.26 13.68
CA VAL A 424 -26.88 -15.78 12.38
C VAL A 424 -26.99 -14.68 11.30
N LEU A 425 -27.29 -13.45 11.71
CA LEU A 425 -27.35 -12.28 10.83
C LEU A 425 -26.01 -11.88 10.21
N THR A 426 -24.90 -12.43 10.69
CA THR A 426 -23.56 -12.19 10.12
C THR A 426 -23.21 -13.16 8.99
N LEU A 427 -24.00 -14.23 8.83
CA LEU A 427 -23.79 -15.23 7.79
C LEU A 427 -24.15 -14.68 6.40
N ARG A 428 -23.42 -15.15 5.40
CA ARG A 428 -23.64 -14.81 4.00
C ARG A 428 -23.41 -16.05 3.13
N LYS A 429 -23.89 -16.00 1.88
CA LYS A 429 -23.59 -17.05 0.90
C LYS A 429 -22.07 -17.26 0.80
N ARG A 430 -21.66 -18.51 0.68
CA ARG A 430 -20.27 -19.03 0.75
C ARG A 430 -19.58 -19.00 2.12
N ALA A 431 -20.20 -18.46 3.17
CA ALA A 431 -19.68 -18.62 4.54
C ALA A 431 -19.86 -20.05 5.04
N HIS A 432 -19.13 -20.44 6.09
CA HIS A 432 -19.29 -21.75 6.72
C HIS A 432 -20.24 -21.69 7.91
N VAL A 433 -20.96 -22.78 8.15
CA VAL A 433 -21.87 -22.95 9.28
C VAL A 433 -21.97 -24.44 9.59
N ILE A 434 -22.20 -24.77 10.86
CA ILE A 434 -22.49 -26.15 11.26
C ILE A 434 -23.99 -26.36 11.17
N ILE A 435 -24.41 -27.27 10.29
CA ILE A 435 -25.81 -27.72 10.21
C ILE A 435 -25.83 -29.20 10.55
N SER A 436 -26.61 -29.58 11.57
CA SER A 436 -26.72 -30.97 12.03
C SER A 436 -25.36 -31.61 12.35
N GLY A 437 -24.45 -30.85 12.96
CA GLY A 437 -23.11 -31.33 13.35
C GLY A 437 -22.13 -31.52 12.19
N ARG A 438 -22.47 -31.08 10.96
CA ARG A 438 -21.62 -31.17 9.78
C ARG A 438 -21.09 -29.80 9.35
N PRO A 439 -19.81 -29.66 8.99
CA PRO A 439 -19.27 -28.42 8.48
C PRO A 439 -19.78 -28.16 7.06
N CYS A 440 -20.56 -27.10 6.88
CA CYS A 440 -21.22 -26.79 5.61
C CYS A 440 -20.81 -25.43 5.08
N GLN A 441 -20.80 -25.26 3.76
CA GLN A 441 -20.70 -23.98 3.07
C GLN A 441 -22.07 -23.53 2.57
N ILE A 442 -22.49 -22.32 2.94
CA ILE A 442 -23.82 -21.78 2.64
C ILE A 442 -23.97 -21.55 1.12
N SER A 443 -24.95 -22.19 0.51
CA SER A 443 -25.32 -22.00 -0.90
C SER A 443 -26.46 -20.99 -1.06
N GLU A 444 -27.36 -20.89 -0.08
CA GLU A 444 -28.50 -19.97 -0.07
C GLU A 444 -28.83 -19.48 1.33
N ILE A 445 -29.27 -18.22 1.43
CA ILE A 445 -29.76 -17.60 2.65
C ILE A 445 -31.00 -16.77 2.32
N SER A 446 -32.09 -16.99 3.04
CA SER A 446 -33.32 -16.23 2.86
C SER A 446 -33.94 -15.88 4.22
N LYS A 447 -34.61 -14.72 4.29
CA LYS A 447 -35.30 -14.28 5.51
C LYS A 447 -36.79 -14.56 5.36
N ILE A 448 -37.33 -15.38 6.27
CA ILE A 448 -38.75 -15.75 6.31
C ILE A 448 -39.30 -15.26 7.65
N GLY A 449 -39.95 -14.09 7.64
CA GLY A 449 -40.44 -13.45 8.87
C GLY A 449 -39.28 -13.05 9.81
N THR A 450 -39.27 -13.61 11.01
CA THR A 450 -38.22 -13.43 12.04
C THR A 450 -37.06 -14.43 11.91
N ASN A 451 -37.18 -15.40 11.01
CA ASN A 451 -36.21 -16.49 10.87
C ASN A 451 -35.34 -16.31 9.62
N ILE A 452 -34.16 -16.88 9.68
CA ILE A 452 -33.18 -16.99 8.60
C ILE A 452 -33.14 -18.46 8.19
N HIS A 453 -33.59 -18.74 6.97
CA HIS A 453 -33.50 -20.04 6.34
C HIS A 453 -32.15 -20.16 5.63
N LEU A 454 -31.37 -21.16 6.00
CA LEU A 454 -30.06 -21.47 5.43
C LEU A 454 -30.16 -22.75 4.61
N VAL A 455 -29.58 -22.73 3.41
CA VAL A 455 -29.25 -23.93 2.65
C VAL A 455 -27.74 -23.95 2.45
N ALA A 456 -27.10 -25.06 2.77
CA ALA A 456 -25.66 -25.22 2.72
C ALA A 456 -25.27 -26.61 2.21
N GLN A 457 -24.04 -26.75 1.74
CA GLN A 457 -23.48 -28.03 1.31
C GLN A 457 -22.37 -28.44 2.25
N ASP A 458 -22.41 -29.67 2.74
CA ASP A 458 -21.32 -30.28 3.50
C ASP A 458 -20.03 -30.24 2.68
N ILE A 459 -18.96 -29.70 3.26
CA ILE A 459 -17.71 -29.43 2.54
C ILE A 459 -16.90 -30.67 2.18
N PHE A 460 -17.22 -31.83 2.77
CA PHE A 460 -16.55 -33.11 2.51
C PHE A 460 -17.41 -34.04 1.65
N THR A 461 -18.71 -34.10 1.91
CA THR A 461 -19.62 -35.05 1.24
C THR A 461 -20.42 -34.42 0.09
N GLY A 462 -20.46 -33.09 -0.01
CA GLY A 462 -21.30 -32.36 -0.96
C GLY A 462 -22.80 -32.43 -0.69
N ARG A 463 -23.22 -33.10 0.40
CA ARG A 463 -24.63 -33.26 0.76
C ARG A 463 -25.24 -31.90 1.10
N THR A 464 -26.38 -31.59 0.50
CA THR A 464 -27.13 -30.37 0.82
C THR A 464 -27.92 -30.55 2.13
N LEU A 465 -27.78 -29.58 3.03
CA LEU A 465 -28.40 -29.49 4.35
C LEU A 465 -29.06 -28.12 4.49
N SER A 466 -30.08 -28.01 5.34
CA SER A 466 -30.78 -26.76 5.60
C SER A 466 -31.16 -26.62 7.06
N ASP A 467 -31.28 -25.37 7.53
CA ASP A 467 -31.70 -25.05 8.89
C ASP A 467 -32.47 -23.72 8.95
N ASP A 468 -33.37 -23.58 9.92
CA ASP A 468 -34.19 -22.39 10.14
C ASP A 468 -33.89 -21.81 11.52
N ILE A 469 -33.27 -20.62 11.53
CA ILE A 469 -32.65 -20.07 12.74
C ILE A 469 -33.27 -18.69 13.03
N GLU A 470 -33.66 -18.43 14.27
CA GLU A 470 -34.21 -17.12 14.62
C GLU A 470 -33.15 -16.02 14.46
N SER A 471 -33.53 -14.86 13.92
CA SER A 471 -32.59 -13.76 13.64
C SER A 471 -31.80 -13.23 14.84
N THR A 472 -32.23 -13.52 16.07
CA THR A 472 -31.52 -13.15 17.31
C THR A 472 -30.54 -14.22 17.80
N GLN A 473 -30.55 -15.42 17.23
CA GLN A 473 -29.72 -16.53 17.66
C GLN A 473 -28.31 -16.47 17.06
N SER A 474 -27.37 -17.12 17.74
CA SER A 474 -26.04 -17.37 17.21
C SER A 474 -25.91 -18.82 16.76
N VAL A 475 -25.06 -19.05 15.77
CA VAL A 475 -24.77 -20.35 15.17
C VAL A 475 -23.35 -20.76 15.46
N GLU A 476 -23.08 -22.06 15.42
CA GLU A 476 -21.71 -22.55 15.40
C GLU A 476 -21.14 -22.54 13.98
N ILE A 477 -19.87 -22.16 13.89
CA ILE A 477 -19.10 -22.07 12.65
C ILE A 477 -17.89 -22.97 12.79
N PRO A 478 -17.63 -23.85 11.81
CA PRO A 478 -16.46 -24.72 11.85
C PRO A 478 -15.19 -23.92 11.52
N ASN A 479 -14.08 -24.27 12.17
CA ASN A 479 -12.76 -23.83 11.74
C ASN A 479 -12.34 -24.67 10.52
N VAL A 480 -12.34 -24.05 9.34
CA VAL A 480 -11.98 -24.69 8.07
C VAL A 480 -10.59 -24.22 7.64
N ARG A 481 -9.66 -25.16 7.47
CA ARG A 481 -8.27 -24.89 7.07
C ARG A 481 -7.96 -25.54 5.73
N ARG A 482 -7.07 -24.91 4.96
CA ARG A 482 -6.52 -25.47 3.73
C ARG A 482 -5.01 -25.40 3.81
N ASN A 483 -4.37 -26.55 3.79
CA ASN A 483 -2.92 -26.66 3.88
C ASN A 483 -2.40 -27.31 2.59
N GLU A 484 -1.27 -26.80 2.09
CA GLU A 484 -0.56 -27.41 0.96
C GLU A 484 0.60 -28.25 1.49
N TYR A 485 0.75 -29.46 0.95
CA TYR A 485 1.81 -30.39 1.30
C TYR A 485 2.48 -30.92 0.05
N SER A 486 3.76 -31.25 0.15
CA SER A 486 4.43 -32.05 -0.87
C SER A 486 4.06 -33.51 -0.66
N LEU A 487 3.67 -34.20 -1.74
CA LEU A 487 3.43 -35.64 -1.71
C LEU A 487 4.76 -36.39 -1.68
N VAL A 488 4.98 -37.18 -0.64
CA VAL A 488 6.20 -37.97 -0.46
C VAL A 488 5.98 -39.41 -0.95
N ASN A 489 4.84 -40.00 -0.59
CA ASN A 489 4.51 -41.37 -0.97
C ASN A 489 3.00 -41.60 -0.99
N ILE A 490 2.54 -42.66 -1.66
CA ILE A 490 1.19 -43.19 -1.53
C ILE A 490 1.32 -44.62 -0.98
N ASP A 491 0.77 -44.87 0.21
CA ASP A 491 0.86 -46.18 0.86
C ASP A 491 -0.50 -46.63 1.39
N GLU A 492 -0.85 -47.90 1.16
CA GLU A 492 -2.13 -48.52 1.55
C GLU A 492 -3.41 -47.67 1.28
N GLY A 493 -3.38 -46.79 0.28
CA GLY A 493 -4.50 -45.91 -0.06
C GLY A 493 -4.54 -44.57 0.70
N PHE A 494 -3.48 -44.24 1.43
CA PHE A 494 -3.25 -42.96 2.10
C PHE A 494 -2.12 -42.19 1.41
N LEU A 495 -2.17 -40.86 1.54
CA LEU A 495 -1.17 -39.92 1.07
C LEU A 495 -0.20 -39.62 2.22
N ASN A 496 1.09 -39.90 2.02
CA ASN A 496 2.13 -39.47 2.95
C ASN A 496 2.59 -38.08 2.53
N LEU A 497 2.21 -37.08 3.32
CA LEU A 497 2.35 -35.67 2.98
C LEU A 497 3.39 -35.01 3.88
N MET A 498 4.13 -34.03 3.34
CA MET A 498 5.13 -33.30 4.12
C MET A 498 5.08 -31.80 3.84
N THR A 499 5.14 -31.01 4.90
CA THR A 499 5.27 -29.55 4.83
C THR A 499 6.72 -29.14 4.53
N GLN A 500 6.95 -27.90 4.10
CA GLN A 500 8.31 -27.38 3.87
C GLN A 500 9.17 -27.35 5.15
N GLU A 501 8.54 -27.34 6.32
CA GLU A 501 9.19 -27.35 7.64
C GLU A 501 9.49 -28.77 8.15
N GLY A 502 9.13 -29.82 7.37
CA GLY A 502 9.42 -31.22 7.68
C GLY A 502 8.39 -31.92 8.56
N ALA A 503 7.27 -31.28 8.89
CA ALA A 503 6.15 -31.95 9.55
C ALA A 503 5.38 -32.83 8.55
N THR A 504 5.06 -34.07 8.93
CA THR A 504 4.36 -35.05 8.10
C THR A 504 2.87 -35.15 8.44
N ASN A 505 2.05 -35.54 7.46
CA ASN A 505 0.64 -35.91 7.65
C ASN A 505 0.34 -37.14 6.79
N ASP A 506 0.04 -38.26 7.44
CA ASP A 506 -0.18 -39.55 6.80
C ASP A 506 -1.64 -40.03 6.97
N ASP A 507 -2.52 -39.21 7.56
CA ASP A 507 -3.91 -39.55 7.89
C ASP A 507 -4.89 -39.26 6.72
N VAL A 508 -4.40 -38.67 5.62
CA VAL A 508 -5.23 -38.25 4.49
C VAL A 508 -5.36 -39.39 3.47
N LYS A 509 -6.58 -39.89 3.28
CA LYS A 509 -6.88 -40.90 2.25
C LYS A 509 -6.74 -40.31 0.84
N VAL A 510 -6.31 -41.14 -0.09
CA VAL A 510 -6.40 -40.83 -1.52
C VAL A 510 -7.88 -40.59 -1.86
N PRO A 511 -8.26 -39.45 -2.47
CA PRO A 511 -9.64 -39.17 -2.83
C PRO A 511 -10.21 -40.24 -3.78
N ASP A 512 -11.52 -40.50 -3.70
CA ASP A 512 -12.20 -41.31 -4.70
C ASP A 512 -12.42 -40.50 -6.01
N GLY A 513 -12.53 -41.20 -7.14
CA GLY A 513 -12.84 -40.61 -8.45
C GLY A 513 -11.65 -39.98 -9.17
N GLU A 514 -11.94 -39.09 -10.13
CA GLU A 514 -10.95 -38.53 -11.08
C GLU A 514 -9.73 -37.89 -10.38
N LEU A 515 -9.94 -37.23 -9.24
CA LEU A 515 -8.85 -36.58 -8.50
C LEU A 515 -7.86 -37.63 -7.94
N GLY A 516 -8.35 -38.73 -7.37
CA GLY A 516 -7.50 -39.80 -6.87
C GLY A 516 -6.73 -40.50 -7.97
N ASP A 517 -7.41 -40.78 -9.09
CA ASP A 517 -6.80 -41.39 -10.28
C ASP A 517 -5.70 -40.49 -10.85
N GLN A 518 -5.95 -39.17 -10.89
CA GLN A 518 -4.97 -38.17 -11.34
C GLN A 518 -3.75 -38.12 -10.41
N ILE A 519 -3.96 -38.06 -9.10
CA ILE A 519 -2.86 -38.03 -8.11
C ILE A 519 -1.99 -39.28 -8.23
N ARG A 520 -2.60 -40.47 -8.35
CA ARG A 520 -1.85 -41.73 -8.55
C ARG A 520 -1.08 -41.72 -9.86
N THR A 521 -1.73 -41.33 -10.96
CA THR A 521 -1.12 -41.31 -12.29
C THR A 521 0.08 -40.36 -12.35
N ASP A 522 -0.05 -39.16 -11.79
CA ASP A 522 1.03 -38.18 -11.78
C ASP A 522 2.17 -38.58 -10.85
N PHE A 523 1.86 -39.19 -9.70
CA PHE A 523 2.86 -39.72 -8.78
C PHE A 523 3.64 -40.89 -9.42
N ASP A 524 2.95 -41.84 -10.07
CA ASP A 524 3.57 -42.96 -10.78
C ASP A 524 4.40 -42.50 -12.00
N ALA A 525 4.06 -41.35 -12.58
CA ALA A 525 4.85 -40.68 -13.61
C ALA A 525 6.10 -39.96 -13.08
N GLY A 526 6.33 -39.97 -11.76
CA GLY A 526 7.49 -39.36 -11.10
C GLY A 526 7.43 -37.85 -11.01
N LYS A 527 6.23 -37.25 -11.01
CA LYS A 527 6.06 -35.80 -10.84
C LYS A 527 6.11 -35.41 -9.38
N ASP A 528 6.72 -34.26 -9.11
CA ASP A 528 6.64 -33.60 -7.80
C ASP A 528 5.24 -33.00 -7.64
N LEU A 529 4.47 -33.47 -6.66
CA LEU A 529 3.09 -33.05 -6.46
C LEU A 529 2.91 -32.23 -5.19
N ILE A 530 2.16 -31.14 -5.31
CA ILE A 530 1.62 -30.37 -4.18
C ILE A 530 0.14 -30.76 -4.01
N ILE A 531 -0.21 -31.31 -2.85
CA ILE A 531 -1.56 -31.70 -2.46
C ILE A 531 -2.15 -30.64 -1.54
N THR A 532 -3.34 -30.15 -1.87
CA THR A 532 -4.12 -29.28 -0.98
C THR A 532 -5.08 -30.13 -0.17
N VAL A 533 -4.96 -30.09 1.16
CA VAL A 533 -5.83 -30.79 2.11
C VAL A 533 -6.75 -29.78 2.79
N LEU A 534 -8.05 -30.06 2.75
CA LEU A 534 -9.08 -29.36 3.51
C LEU A 534 -9.27 -30.05 4.86
N SER A 535 -9.25 -29.32 5.97
CA SER A 535 -9.55 -29.86 7.30
C SER A 535 -10.56 -29.02 8.07
N ALA A 536 -11.49 -29.70 8.74
CA ALA A 536 -12.49 -29.08 9.61
C ALA A 536 -13.07 -30.11 10.57
N MET A 537 -13.27 -29.74 11.84
CA MET A 537 -13.92 -30.59 12.85
C MET A 537 -13.33 -32.01 12.98
N GLY A 538 -12.01 -32.16 12.77
CA GLY A 538 -11.30 -33.45 12.85
C GLY A 538 -11.43 -34.34 11.61
N GLU A 539 -12.08 -33.85 10.54
CA GLU A 539 -12.14 -34.53 9.23
C GLU A 539 -11.17 -33.84 8.25
N GLU A 540 -10.44 -34.61 7.46
CA GLU A 540 -9.47 -34.12 6.47
C GLU A 540 -9.69 -34.81 5.11
N GLN A 541 -9.55 -34.05 4.02
CA GLN A 541 -9.68 -34.58 2.66
C GLN A 541 -8.79 -33.82 1.68
N ALA A 542 -8.08 -34.55 0.81
CA ALA A 542 -7.38 -33.93 -0.31
C ALA A 542 -8.39 -33.42 -1.36
N ILE A 543 -8.30 -32.14 -1.70
CA ILE A 543 -9.22 -31.45 -2.62
C ILE A 543 -8.55 -31.02 -3.92
N SER A 544 -7.22 -31.11 -4.01
CA SER A 544 -6.46 -30.78 -5.22
C SER A 544 -5.09 -31.46 -5.17
N GLY A 545 -4.57 -31.84 -6.35
CA GLY A 545 -3.18 -32.24 -6.57
C GLY A 545 -2.67 -31.57 -7.83
N LYS A 546 -1.55 -30.84 -7.74
CA LYS A 546 -0.93 -30.12 -8.86
C LYS A 546 0.57 -30.40 -8.93
N GLU A 547 1.13 -30.40 -10.13
CA GLU A 547 2.59 -30.51 -10.33
C GLU A 547 3.30 -29.25 -9.80
N ALA A 548 4.38 -29.46 -9.04
CA ALA A 548 5.19 -28.38 -8.51
C ALA A 548 5.91 -27.66 -9.66
N THR A 549 5.78 -26.33 -9.72
CA THR A 549 6.44 -25.52 -10.74
C THR A 549 7.96 -25.59 -10.52
N LYS A 550 8.71 -26.11 -11.50
CA LYS A 550 10.18 -26.05 -11.49
C LYS A 550 10.62 -24.59 -11.54
N GLY A 551 11.05 -24.05 -10.41
CA GLY A 551 11.73 -22.77 -10.35
C GLY A 551 13.04 -22.85 -11.14
N TYR A 552 13.20 -21.94 -12.11
CA TYR A 552 14.48 -21.65 -12.76
C TYR A 552 15.28 -20.64 -11.95
#